data_AF-I7CXY8-F1
#
_entry.id   AF-I7CXY8-F1
#
_cell.length_a   1.000
_cell.length_b   1.000
_cell.length_c   1.000
_cell.angle_alpha   90.00
_cell.angle_beta   90.00
_cell.angle_gamma   90.00
#
_symmetry.space_group_name_H-M   'P 1'
#
loop_
_entity.id
_entity.type
_entity.pdbx_description
1 polymer ?
#
loop_
_entity_poly.entity_id
_entity_poly.type
_entity_poly.pdbx_seq_one_letter_code
_entity_poly.pdbx_strand_id
1 'polypeptide(L)'
;WHRWIYEDYYRTYMLPLEKYGIKVHHDDVQAAWERITKKNYVHKVGQSFAVGWPVNFWRIEAQTDKDFEWFEHKYPGWYAEFGDFWKWYAKLSHKGEKVLLFNSDVGYVYPHRCWSCLVPCLIREDMVVGEIDGQLHTFAHELDKWTATVAFADEYQGRPTPAMGRFSGKREWETLYDGWDLADAIKDLNFVRSDGKTLIA
;
A
#
# COMPACT_ATOMS: atom_id res chain seq x y z
N TRP A 1 1.06 -0.65 -16.86
CA TRP A 1 1.18 -1.98 -16.23
C TRP A 1 1.21 -3.11 -17.26
N HIS A 2 0.17 -3.37 -18.07
CA HIS A 2 0.17 -4.53 -18.98
C HIS A 2 1.40 -4.60 -19.90
N ARG A 3 1.65 -3.54 -20.69
CA ARG A 3 2.80 -3.49 -21.62
C ARG A 3 4.13 -3.74 -20.90
N TRP A 4 4.47 -2.89 -19.94
CA TRP A 4 5.80 -2.91 -19.34
C TRP A 4 6.06 -4.08 -18.39
N ILE A 5 5.06 -4.48 -17.60
CA ILE A 5 5.26 -5.51 -16.58
C ILE A 5 4.92 -6.90 -17.11
N TYR A 6 3.80 -7.03 -17.83
CA TYR A 6 3.36 -8.34 -18.31
C TYR A 6 4.07 -8.72 -19.63
N GLU A 7 4.02 -7.85 -20.65
CA GLU A 7 4.60 -8.17 -21.96
C GLU A 7 6.13 -8.01 -21.98
N ASP A 8 6.66 -6.87 -21.53
CA ASP A 8 8.09 -6.59 -21.62
C ASP A 8 8.89 -7.33 -20.53
N TYR A 9 8.52 -7.17 -19.26
CA TYR A 9 9.27 -7.76 -18.16
C TYR A 9 9.00 -9.26 -17.97
N TYR A 10 7.75 -9.66 -17.75
CA TYR A 10 7.44 -11.06 -17.51
C TYR A 10 7.66 -11.93 -18.76
N ARG A 11 6.99 -11.61 -19.87
CA ARG A 11 7.04 -12.48 -21.06
C ARG A 11 8.36 -12.40 -21.81
N THR A 12 8.88 -11.20 -22.04
CA THR A 12 10.05 -11.02 -22.91
C THR A 12 11.37 -11.15 -22.15
N TYR A 13 11.42 -10.75 -20.87
CA TYR A 13 12.65 -10.83 -20.07
C TYR A 13 12.69 -12.05 -19.14
N MET A 14 11.66 -12.33 -18.34
CA MET A 14 11.71 -13.42 -17.35
C MET A 14 11.53 -14.82 -17.95
N LEU A 15 10.54 -15.05 -18.83
CA LEU A 15 10.30 -16.39 -19.40
C LEU A 15 11.54 -16.98 -20.10
N PRO A 16 12.33 -16.22 -20.90
CA PRO A 16 13.52 -16.79 -21.52
C PRO A 16 14.61 -17.21 -20.53
N LEU A 17 14.55 -16.80 -19.26
CA LEU A 17 15.51 -17.22 -18.24
C LEU A 17 15.31 -18.67 -17.79
N GLU A 18 14.13 -19.26 -18.06
CA GLU A 18 13.86 -20.65 -17.71
C GLU A 18 14.77 -21.64 -18.44
N LYS A 19 15.23 -21.29 -19.65
CA LYS A 19 16.23 -22.08 -20.39
C LYS A 19 17.59 -22.14 -19.69
N TYR A 20 17.84 -21.25 -18.74
CA TYR A 20 19.03 -21.22 -17.89
C TYR A 20 18.79 -21.81 -16.49
N GLY A 21 17.62 -22.42 -16.25
CA GLY A 21 17.30 -23.11 -15.00
C GLY A 21 16.65 -22.22 -13.91
N ILE A 22 16.31 -20.96 -14.22
CA ILE A 22 15.50 -20.13 -13.32
C ILE A 22 14.06 -20.62 -13.37
N LYS A 23 13.43 -20.91 -12.22
CA LYS A 23 12.02 -21.27 -12.15
C LYS A 23 11.17 -20.02 -11.96
N VAL A 24 10.33 -19.67 -12.94
CA VAL A 24 9.40 -18.56 -12.80
C VAL A 24 8.13 -19.04 -12.09
N HIS A 25 7.65 -18.25 -11.14
CA HIS A 25 6.38 -18.49 -10.44
C HIS A 25 5.21 -17.87 -11.22
N HIS A 26 4.79 -18.52 -12.31
CA HIS A 26 3.77 -17.96 -13.22
C HIS A 26 2.44 -17.68 -12.54
N ASP A 27 1.99 -18.55 -11.64
CA ASP A 27 0.73 -18.39 -10.92
C ASP A 27 0.75 -17.15 -10.01
N ASP A 28 1.89 -16.89 -9.37
CA ASP A 28 2.09 -15.69 -8.52
C ASP A 28 2.06 -14.41 -9.38
N VAL A 29 2.63 -14.45 -10.58
CA VAL A 29 2.56 -13.34 -11.55
C VAL A 29 1.11 -13.08 -11.97
N GLN A 30 0.35 -14.14 -12.29
CA GLN A 30 -1.06 -14.02 -12.66
C GLN A 30 -1.90 -13.49 -11.49
N ALA A 31 -1.70 -13.99 -10.28
CA ALA A 31 -2.39 -13.51 -9.09
C ALA A 31 -2.11 -12.02 -8.85
N ALA A 32 -0.85 -11.58 -8.94
CA ALA A 32 -0.49 -10.17 -8.84
C ALA A 32 -1.18 -9.30 -9.92
N TRP A 33 -1.24 -9.79 -11.16
CA TRP A 33 -1.93 -9.12 -12.26
C TRP A 33 -3.43 -8.92 -11.98
N GLU A 34 -4.09 -9.95 -11.46
CA GLU A 34 -5.51 -9.90 -11.11
C GLU A 34 -5.79 -8.95 -9.95
N ARG A 35 -4.92 -8.90 -8.93
CA ARG A 35 -5.04 -7.90 -7.85
C ARG A 35 -5.00 -6.48 -8.42
N ILE A 36 -4.08 -6.21 -9.33
CA ILE A 36 -3.91 -4.89 -9.95
C ILE A 36 -5.11 -4.50 -10.81
N THR A 37 -5.62 -5.44 -11.62
CA THR A 37 -6.59 -5.14 -12.68
C THR A 37 -8.04 -5.42 -12.34
N LYS A 38 -8.31 -6.41 -11.48
CA LYS A 38 -9.67 -6.85 -11.13
C LYS A 38 -10.10 -6.39 -9.73
N LYS A 39 -9.14 -6.16 -8.83
CA LYS A 39 -9.42 -5.77 -7.43
C LYS A 39 -9.18 -4.29 -7.14
N ASN A 40 -9.03 -3.47 -8.18
CA ASN A 40 -8.85 -2.02 -8.09
C ASN A 40 -7.71 -1.57 -7.15
N TYR A 41 -6.65 -2.38 -7.03
CA TYR A 41 -5.55 -2.17 -6.07
C TYR A 41 -4.97 -0.75 -6.12
N VAL A 42 -4.65 -0.25 -7.32
CA VAL A 42 -4.03 1.08 -7.48
C VAL A 42 -4.99 2.21 -7.07
N HIS A 43 -6.29 2.04 -7.26
CA HIS A 43 -7.28 3.03 -6.82
C HIS A 43 -7.42 3.04 -5.29
N LYS A 44 -7.39 1.86 -4.65
CA LYS A 44 -7.36 1.73 -3.19
C LYS A 44 -6.06 2.31 -2.59
N VAL A 45 -4.92 2.16 -3.28
CA VAL A 45 -3.66 2.84 -2.93
C VAL A 45 -3.86 4.36 -2.97
N GLY A 46 -4.49 4.89 -4.03
CA GLY A 46 -4.82 6.31 -4.13
C GLY A 46 -5.67 6.81 -2.96
N GLN A 47 -6.70 6.08 -2.56
CA GLN A 47 -7.50 6.41 -1.37
C GLN A 47 -6.65 6.42 -0.10
N SER A 48 -5.79 5.41 0.09
CA SER A 48 -4.92 5.32 1.27
C SER A 48 -3.98 6.52 1.40
N PHE A 49 -3.38 6.97 0.30
CA PHE A 49 -2.53 8.15 0.31
C PHE A 49 -3.33 9.42 0.58
N ALA A 50 -4.53 9.55 0.02
CA ALA A 50 -5.40 10.70 0.24
C ALA A 50 -5.88 10.76 1.70
N VAL A 51 -6.27 9.64 2.31
CA VAL A 51 -6.67 9.57 3.72
C VAL A 51 -5.52 9.97 4.64
N GLY A 52 -4.30 9.53 4.32
CA GLY A 52 -3.08 9.84 5.05
C GLY A 52 -2.43 11.18 4.68
N TRP A 53 -3.12 12.09 3.99
CA TRP A 53 -2.49 13.32 3.48
C TRP A 53 -1.70 14.14 4.53
N PRO A 54 -2.07 14.23 5.82
CA PRO A 54 -1.29 15.02 6.78
C PRO A 54 0.12 14.48 7.05
N VAL A 55 0.34 13.18 6.77
CA VAL A 55 1.63 12.50 6.96
C VAL A 55 2.36 12.26 5.63
N ASN A 56 1.98 12.97 4.56
CA ASN A 56 2.72 12.97 3.30
C ASN A 56 3.70 14.15 3.25
N PHE A 57 4.78 13.98 2.50
CA PHE A 57 5.69 15.08 2.13
C PHE A 57 5.33 15.71 0.77
N TRP A 58 4.11 15.45 0.28
CA TRP A 58 3.57 15.99 -0.97
C TRP A 58 2.07 16.26 -0.81
N ARG A 59 1.52 17.02 -1.77
CA ARG A 59 0.11 17.43 -1.77
C ARG A 59 -0.71 16.54 -2.69
N ILE A 60 -1.94 16.22 -2.31
CA ILE A 60 -2.87 15.42 -3.12
C ILE A 60 -4.13 16.24 -3.36
N GLU A 61 -4.44 16.46 -4.64
CA GLU A 61 -5.68 17.13 -5.06
C GLU A 61 -6.84 16.15 -5.10
N ALA A 62 -8.04 16.66 -4.86
CA ALA A 62 -9.26 15.89 -5.05
C ALA A 62 -9.59 15.76 -6.54
N GLN A 63 -10.31 14.70 -6.89
CA GLN A 63 -10.75 14.49 -8.27
C GLN A 63 -11.84 15.50 -8.64
N THR A 64 -11.76 16.00 -9.87
CA THR A 64 -12.76 16.88 -10.48
C THR A 64 -13.76 16.10 -11.32
N ASP A 65 -14.81 16.76 -11.80
CA ASP A 65 -15.78 16.14 -12.72
C ASP A 65 -15.11 15.57 -13.98
N LYS A 66 -14.10 16.26 -14.50
CA LYS A 66 -13.31 15.77 -15.63
C LYS A 66 -12.54 14.49 -15.30
N ASP A 67 -12.00 14.40 -14.08
CA ASP A 67 -11.29 13.21 -13.63
C ASP A 67 -12.26 12.05 -13.42
N PHE A 68 -13.45 12.31 -12.87
CA PHE A 68 -14.52 11.33 -12.74
C PHE A 68 -14.95 10.75 -14.09
N GLU A 69 -15.21 11.60 -15.08
CA GLU A 69 -15.54 11.16 -16.44
C GLU A 69 -14.40 10.33 -17.06
N TRP A 70 -13.15 10.76 -16.87
CA TRP A 70 -12.00 10.03 -17.39
C TRP A 70 -11.83 8.67 -16.73
N PHE A 71 -11.94 8.60 -15.40
CA PHE A 71 -11.82 7.35 -14.65
C PHE A 71 -12.95 6.40 -15.01
N GLU A 72 -14.20 6.85 -15.07
CA GLU A 72 -15.34 5.99 -15.45
C GLU A 72 -15.18 5.47 -16.90
N HIS A 73 -14.69 6.30 -17.82
CA HIS A 73 -14.41 5.87 -19.19
C HIS A 73 -13.30 4.83 -19.28
N LYS A 74 -12.24 4.95 -18.45
CA LYS A 74 -11.11 4.00 -18.45
C LYS A 74 -11.34 2.75 -17.60
N TYR A 75 -12.16 2.88 -16.57
CA TYR A 75 -12.46 1.87 -15.57
C TYR A 75 -13.97 1.90 -15.30
N PRO A 76 -14.79 1.29 -16.16
CA PRO A 76 -16.24 1.28 -15.97
C PRO A 76 -16.64 0.74 -14.58
N GLY A 77 -17.50 1.47 -13.86
CA GLY A 77 -17.87 1.21 -12.48
C GLY A 77 -17.00 1.89 -11.43
N TRP A 78 -15.92 2.57 -11.83
CA TRP A 78 -15.03 3.27 -10.89
C TRP A 78 -15.75 4.36 -10.12
N TYR A 79 -16.61 5.14 -10.76
CA TYR A 79 -17.33 6.21 -10.07
C TYR A 79 -18.27 5.67 -8.99
N ALA A 80 -18.91 4.53 -9.27
CA ALA A 80 -19.79 3.88 -8.31
C ALA A 80 -19.04 3.36 -7.07
N GLU A 81 -17.79 2.89 -7.20
CA GLU A 81 -16.97 2.43 -6.06
C GLU A 81 -16.23 3.56 -5.34
N PHE A 82 -15.69 4.54 -6.07
CA PHE A 82 -14.72 5.50 -5.53
C PHE A 82 -15.22 6.96 -5.53
N GLY A 83 -16.25 7.29 -6.30
CA GLY A 83 -16.67 8.69 -6.51
C GLY A 83 -17.04 9.40 -5.22
N ASP A 84 -17.82 8.76 -4.35
CA ASP A 84 -18.25 9.37 -3.09
C ASP A 84 -17.10 9.61 -2.11
N PHE A 85 -16.12 8.70 -2.07
CA PHE A 85 -14.90 8.92 -1.31
C PHE A 85 -14.18 10.21 -1.75
N TRP A 86 -14.03 10.41 -3.07
CA TRP A 86 -13.31 11.57 -3.59
C TRP A 86 -14.08 12.89 -3.41
N LYS A 87 -15.41 12.85 -3.41
CA LYS A 87 -16.24 14.01 -3.00
C LYS A 87 -16.05 14.36 -1.53
N TRP A 88 -15.99 13.36 -0.65
CA TRP A 88 -15.68 13.58 0.75
C TRP A 88 -14.27 14.14 0.95
N TYR A 89 -13.30 13.60 0.21
CA TYR A 89 -11.93 14.11 0.24
C TYR A 89 -11.86 15.57 -0.21
N ALA A 90 -12.57 15.95 -1.28
CA ALA A 90 -12.67 17.35 -1.72
C ALA A 90 -13.21 18.27 -0.63
N LYS A 91 -14.19 17.80 0.16
CA LYS A 91 -14.77 18.58 1.25
C LYS A 91 -13.85 18.67 2.47
N LEU A 92 -13.18 17.58 2.85
CA LEU A 92 -12.53 17.41 4.15
C LEU A 92 -11.00 17.58 4.12
N SER A 93 -10.38 17.72 2.95
CA SER A 93 -8.91 17.94 2.79
C SER A 93 -8.48 19.39 3.03
N HIS A 94 -9.26 20.15 3.79
CA HIS A 94 -9.05 21.58 4.03
C HIS A 94 -8.80 21.88 5.51
N LYS A 95 -8.09 22.98 5.77
CA LYS A 95 -7.80 23.43 7.14
C LYS A 95 -9.09 23.67 7.91
N GLY A 96 -9.16 23.13 9.13
CA GLY A 96 -10.30 23.27 10.04
C GLY A 96 -11.30 22.12 9.97
N GLU A 97 -11.20 21.28 8.93
CA GLU A 97 -12.01 20.07 8.82
C GLU A 97 -11.42 18.92 9.62
N LYS A 98 -12.29 17.98 10.03
CA LYS A 98 -11.83 16.72 10.61
C LYS A 98 -11.22 15.87 9.51
N VAL A 99 -9.95 15.48 9.68
CA VAL A 99 -9.22 14.63 8.73
C VAL A 99 -10.03 13.36 8.44
N LEU A 100 -10.13 13.02 7.15
CA LEU A 100 -10.99 11.95 6.63
C LEU A 100 -10.74 10.60 7.31
N LEU A 101 -9.49 10.30 7.67
CA LEU A 101 -9.10 9.11 8.42
C LEU A 101 -9.90 8.91 9.71
N PHE A 102 -10.22 10.00 10.41
CA PHE A 102 -10.89 9.96 11.70
C PHE A 102 -12.38 10.28 11.59
N ASN A 103 -12.91 10.46 10.38
CA ASN A 103 -14.30 10.81 10.15
C ASN A 103 -15.13 9.57 9.81
N SER A 104 -15.89 9.06 10.78
CA SER A 104 -16.75 7.87 10.65
C SER A 104 -17.82 8.01 9.57
N ASP A 105 -18.25 9.23 9.25
CA ASP A 105 -19.33 9.48 8.29
C ASP A 105 -18.92 9.15 6.84
N VAL A 106 -17.61 9.10 6.58
CA VAL A 106 -17.05 8.79 5.25
C VAL A 106 -17.03 7.28 4.98
N GLY A 107 -17.11 6.46 6.03
CA GLY A 107 -17.10 4.99 5.91
C GLY A 107 -15.77 4.38 5.45
N TYR A 108 -14.69 5.17 5.33
CA TYR A 108 -13.36 4.63 5.03
C TYR A 108 -12.82 3.85 6.24
N VAL A 109 -12.48 2.59 6.02
CA VAL A 109 -11.92 1.73 7.08
C VAL A 109 -10.42 1.62 6.87
N TYR A 110 -9.65 2.15 7.82
CA TYR A 110 -8.20 2.08 7.79
C TYR A 110 -7.72 0.62 7.68
N PRO A 111 -6.86 0.29 6.70
CA PRO A 111 -6.29 -1.04 6.56
C PRO A 111 -5.18 -1.30 7.60
N HIS A 112 -4.98 -2.56 7.97
CA HIS A 112 -3.73 -2.97 8.64
C HIS A 112 -2.54 -2.83 7.70
N ARG A 113 -1.33 -2.86 8.24
CA ARG A 113 -0.09 -2.82 7.46
C ARG A 113 0.47 -4.22 7.24
N CYS A 114 1.08 -4.44 6.07
CA CYS A 114 1.79 -5.68 5.81
C CYS A 114 3.17 -5.63 6.46
N TRP A 115 3.48 -6.61 7.30
CA TRP A 115 4.79 -6.71 7.95
C TRP A 115 5.96 -6.82 6.96
N SER A 116 5.76 -7.53 5.85
CA SER A 116 6.81 -7.79 4.87
C SER A 116 7.11 -6.57 3.99
N CYS A 117 6.09 -6.04 3.30
CA CYS A 117 6.28 -4.99 2.30
C CYS A 117 5.98 -3.56 2.81
N LEU A 118 5.44 -3.42 4.03
CA LEU A 118 5.06 -2.14 4.66
C LEU A 118 3.94 -1.36 3.94
N VAL A 119 3.39 -1.93 2.87
CA VAL A 119 2.21 -1.41 2.18
C VAL A 119 0.97 -1.78 2.98
N PRO A 120 -0.07 -0.92 3.03
CA PRO A 120 -1.31 -1.29 3.69
C PRO A 120 -2.01 -2.48 2.99
N CYS A 121 -2.69 -3.32 3.78
CA CYS A 121 -3.46 -4.47 3.33
C CYS A 121 -4.78 -4.01 2.68
N LEU A 122 -4.67 -3.43 1.47
CA LEU A 122 -5.76 -2.73 0.80
C LEU A 122 -6.81 -3.66 0.17
N ILE A 123 -6.40 -4.87 -0.21
CA ILE A 123 -7.32 -5.92 -0.62
C ILE A 123 -7.62 -6.77 0.61
N ARG A 124 -8.77 -6.51 1.25
CA ARG A 124 -9.08 -7.07 2.58
C ARG A 124 -9.21 -8.59 2.55
N GLU A 125 -9.77 -9.13 1.48
CA GLU A 125 -9.96 -10.56 1.29
C GLU A 125 -8.65 -11.34 1.08
N ASP A 126 -7.56 -10.64 0.73
CA ASP A 126 -6.23 -11.24 0.57
C ASP A 126 -5.42 -11.19 1.88
N MET A 127 -5.90 -10.46 2.90
CA MET A 127 -5.17 -10.26 4.13
C MET A 127 -5.09 -11.57 4.92
N VAL A 128 -3.88 -11.92 5.33
CA VAL A 128 -3.61 -13.09 6.18
C VAL A 128 -2.81 -12.68 7.40
N VAL A 129 -2.79 -13.55 8.41
CA VAL A 129 -2.02 -13.35 9.64
C VAL A 129 -0.97 -14.44 9.81
N GLY A 130 0.09 -14.11 10.53
CA GLY A 130 1.16 -15.04 10.90
C GLY A 130 1.87 -14.58 12.16
N GLU A 131 2.57 -15.50 12.81
CA GLU A 131 3.33 -15.23 14.02
C GLU A 131 4.83 -15.18 13.71
N ILE A 132 5.51 -14.16 14.22
CA ILE A 132 6.97 -14.01 14.17
C ILE A 132 7.42 -13.63 15.57
N ASP A 133 8.38 -14.37 16.14
CA ASP A 133 8.92 -14.13 17.49
C ASP A 133 7.85 -14.00 18.59
N GLY A 134 6.77 -14.80 18.51
CA GLY A 134 5.67 -14.76 19.47
C GLY A 134 4.68 -13.60 19.28
N GLN A 135 4.84 -12.79 18.23
CA GLN A 135 3.98 -11.66 17.93
C GLN A 135 3.14 -11.91 16.67
N LEU A 136 1.86 -11.54 16.74
CA LEU A 136 0.95 -11.64 15.61
C LEU A 136 1.13 -10.46 14.67
N HIS A 137 1.33 -10.76 13.39
CA HIS A 137 1.49 -9.78 12.32
C HIS A 137 0.49 -10.00 11.18
N THR A 138 0.16 -8.92 10.50
CA THR A 138 -0.68 -8.91 9.30
C THR A 138 0.15 -8.89 8.02
N PHE A 139 -0.34 -9.56 7.00
CA PHE A 139 0.28 -9.64 5.67
C PHE A 139 -0.76 -9.36 4.60
N ALA A 140 -0.37 -8.62 3.56
CA ALA A 140 -1.27 -8.24 2.47
C ALA A 140 -1.61 -9.40 1.53
N HIS A 141 -0.87 -10.51 1.60
CA HIS A 141 -1.06 -11.71 0.80
C HIS A 141 -0.28 -12.90 1.41
N GLU A 142 -0.63 -14.14 1.03
CA GLU A 142 0.12 -15.34 1.44
C GLU A 142 1.60 -15.31 1.03
N LEU A 143 1.90 -14.69 -0.12
CA LEU A 143 3.29 -14.51 -0.57
C LEU A 143 4.09 -13.55 0.32
N ASP A 144 3.45 -12.50 0.83
CA ASP A 144 4.09 -11.60 1.78
C ASP A 144 4.42 -12.37 3.07
N LYS A 145 3.49 -13.19 3.57
CA LYS A 145 3.70 -14.04 4.75
C LYS A 145 4.80 -15.07 4.53
N TRP A 146 4.76 -15.79 3.39
CA TRP A 146 5.79 -16.77 3.03
C TRP A 146 7.18 -16.11 2.94
N THR A 147 7.25 -14.90 2.39
CA THR A 147 8.52 -14.15 2.32
C THR A 147 9.10 -13.91 3.72
N ALA A 148 8.27 -13.47 4.67
CA ALA A 148 8.68 -13.20 6.05
C ALA A 148 9.02 -14.44 6.87
N THR A 149 8.26 -15.52 6.70
CA THR A 149 8.33 -16.69 7.58
C THR A 149 9.14 -17.85 7.01
N VAL A 150 9.42 -17.85 5.71
CA VAL A 150 10.11 -18.95 5.03
C VAL A 150 11.29 -18.43 4.20
N ALA A 151 11.04 -17.57 3.22
CA ALA A 151 12.09 -17.16 2.28
C ALA A 151 13.23 -16.42 2.96
N PHE A 152 12.88 -15.59 3.95
CA PHE A 152 13.83 -14.79 4.73
C PHE A 152 13.89 -15.19 6.21
N ALA A 153 13.50 -16.42 6.54
CA ALA A 153 13.87 -17.04 7.82
C ALA A 153 15.40 -17.13 7.94
N ASP A 154 15.92 -17.46 9.13
CA ASP A 154 17.38 -17.54 9.35
C ASP A 154 18.09 -18.54 8.41
N GLU A 155 17.40 -19.62 8.04
CA GLU A 155 17.86 -20.56 7.02
C GLU A 155 16.80 -20.74 5.94
N TYR A 156 17.24 -20.76 4.68
CA TYR A 156 16.42 -21.07 3.51
C TYR A 156 17.08 -22.18 2.69
N GLN A 157 16.36 -23.28 2.47
CA GLN A 157 16.85 -24.45 1.73
C GLN A 157 18.21 -24.97 2.22
N GLY A 158 18.39 -25.04 3.54
CA GLY A 158 19.60 -25.56 4.18
C GLY A 158 20.81 -24.63 4.09
N ARG A 159 20.59 -23.33 3.82
CA ARG A 159 21.64 -22.31 3.77
C ARG A 159 21.24 -21.12 4.64
N PRO A 160 22.20 -20.48 5.35
CA PRO A 160 21.93 -19.23 6.03
C PRO A 160 21.42 -18.17 5.06
N THR A 161 20.32 -17.52 5.42
CA THR A 161 19.78 -16.42 4.62
C THR A 161 20.70 -15.20 4.74
N PRO A 162 21.11 -14.56 3.63
CA PRO A 162 21.96 -13.37 3.68
C PRO A 162 21.25 -12.20 4.37
N ALA A 163 22.02 -11.29 4.97
CA ALA A 163 21.49 -10.15 5.73
C ALA A 163 20.48 -9.29 4.95
N MET A 164 20.54 -9.28 3.62
CA MET A 164 19.59 -8.60 2.72
C MET A 164 18.14 -9.12 2.84
N GLY A 165 17.92 -10.32 3.41
CA GLY A 165 16.58 -10.85 3.64
C GLY A 165 15.95 -10.44 4.97
N ARG A 166 16.74 -9.99 5.95
CA ARG A 166 16.23 -9.86 7.33
C ARG A 166 15.31 -8.65 7.50
N PHE A 167 14.08 -8.91 7.93
CA PHE A 167 13.12 -7.89 8.34
C PHE A 167 13.50 -7.35 9.72
N SER A 168 14.23 -6.23 9.74
CA SER A 168 14.72 -5.59 10.96
C SER A 168 14.34 -4.10 11.03
N GLY A 169 14.61 -3.48 12.18
CA GLY A 169 14.39 -2.06 12.43
C GLY A 169 12.96 -1.71 12.87
N LYS A 170 12.70 -0.41 13.00
CA LYS A 170 11.35 0.14 13.18
C LYS A 170 10.64 0.11 11.83
N ARG A 171 9.55 -0.65 11.72
CA ARG A 171 8.94 -1.02 10.43
C ARG A 171 7.61 -0.34 10.18
N GLU A 172 6.62 -0.64 11.00
CA GLU A 172 5.25 -0.20 10.78
C GLU A 172 5.02 1.18 11.41
N TRP A 173 4.32 2.06 10.69
CA TRP A 173 4.02 3.41 11.14
C TRP A 173 3.19 3.39 12.43
N GLU A 174 2.23 2.46 12.49
CA GLU A 174 1.32 2.25 13.61
C GLU A 174 2.07 1.80 14.85
N THR A 175 3.08 0.94 14.72
CA THR A 175 3.94 0.52 15.85
C THR A 175 4.88 1.64 16.29
N LEU A 176 5.39 2.44 15.34
CA LEU A 176 6.34 3.50 15.64
C LEU A 176 5.70 4.68 16.41
N TYR A 177 4.48 5.04 16.03
CA TYR A 177 3.76 6.20 16.57
C TYR A 177 2.55 5.79 17.43
N ASP A 178 2.53 4.56 17.94
CA ASP A 178 1.46 4.10 18.83
C ASP A 178 1.35 5.00 20.07
N GLY A 179 0.15 5.51 20.33
CA GLY A 179 -0.13 6.44 21.42
C GLY A 179 0.40 7.88 21.24
N TRP A 180 0.97 8.23 20.08
CA TRP A 180 1.43 9.59 19.80
C TRP A 180 0.31 10.50 19.33
N ASP A 181 0.42 11.80 19.65
CA ASP A 181 -0.36 12.82 18.96
C ASP A 181 0.12 12.94 17.50
N LEU A 182 -0.82 13.07 16.57
CA LEU A 182 -0.51 13.14 15.14
C LEU A 182 0.39 14.34 14.80
N ALA A 183 0.21 15.48 15.47
CA ALA A 183 1.02 16.66 15.23
C ALA A 183 2.48 16.44 15.66
N ASP A 184 2.71 15.65 16.71
CA ASP A 184 4.06 15.33 17.17
C ASP A 184 4.73 14.29 16.27
N ALA A 185 3.99 13.30 15.76
CA ALA A 185 4.49 12.39 14.72
C ALA A 185 4.90 13.17 13.45
N ILE A 186 4.10 14.15 13.01
CA ILE A 186 4.42 15.00 11.85
C ILE A 186 5.70 15.82 12.07
N LYS A 187 5.93 16.32 13.28
CA LYS A 187 7.17 17.04 13.61
C LYS A 187 8.38 16.11 13.62
N ASP A 188 8.25 14.91 14.17
CA ASP A 188 9.31 13.89 14.16
C ASP A 188 9.71 13.51 12.72
N LEU A 189 8.72 13.39 11.83
CA LEU A 189 8.93 13.19 10.39
C LEU A 189 9.54 14.41 9.68
N ASN A 190 9.61 15.57 10.33
CA ASN A 190 10.02 16.84 9.75
C ASN A 190 9.15 17.28 8.55
N PHE A 191 7.85 17.00 8.61
CA PHE A 191 6.88 17.32 7.53
C PHE A 191 6.21 18.69 7.72
N VAL A 192 6.97 19.64 8.26
CA VAL A 192 6.61 21.04 8.42
C VAL A 192 7.52 21.93 7.58
N ARG A 193 7.00 23.04 7.07
CA ARG A 193 7.75 24.03 6.31
C ARG A 193 8.67 24.84 7.22
N SER A 194 9.49 25.70 6.61
CA SER A 194 10.43 26.57 7.33
C SER A 194 9.79 27.54 8.34
N ASP A 195 8.47 27.76 8.27
CA ASP A 195 7.73 28.55 9.26
C ASP A 195 7.38 27.76 10.54
N GLY A 196 7.73 26.47 10.59
CA GLY A 196 7.56 25.58 11.74
C GLY A 196 6.11 25.19 12.04
N LYS A 197 5.14 25.57 11.20
CA LYS A 197 3.71 25.39 11.48
C LYS A 197 2.86 24.98 10.28
N THR A 198 3.29 25.30 9.07
CA THR A 198 2.58 24.91 7.85
C THR A 198 3.04 23.52 7.44
N LEU A 199 2.11 22.59 7.23
CA LEU A 199 2.44 21.26 6.72
C LEU A 199 3.06 21.34 5.32
N ILE A 200 3.89 20.37 4.97
CA ILE A 200 4.38 20.23 3.60
C ILE A 200 3.20 19.91 2.64
N ALA A 201 2.36 18.96 3.04
CA ALA A 201 1.15 18.52 2.33
C ALA A 201 0.08 19.62 2.12
#